data_AF-A0A3P8WYT6-F1
#
_entry.id   AF-A0A3P8WYT6-F1
#
_cell.length_a   1.000
_cell.length_b   1.000
_cell.length_c   1.000
_cell.angle_alpha   90.00
_cell.angle_beta   90.00
_cell.angle_gamma   90.00
#
_symmetry.space_group_name_H-M   'P 1'
#
loop_
_entity.id
_entity.type
_entity.pdbx_description
1 polymer ?
#
loop_
_entity_poly.entity_id
_entity_poly.type
_entity_poly.pdbx_seq_one_letter_code
_entity_poly.pdbx_strand_id
1 'polypeptide(L)'
;FLLRLVSCSASSLLMCSTCDVFDMIVAHSNLIEHFYFGLFFFVDNDSKISKVAPESWKKVPSTTFVLFFRVKFFVSDISLIFQTRHQYYLQLRRDLLEGRLSCHEETALYLGGLALQTEYGDCMPEVSWSVREV
;
A
#
# COMPACT_ATOMS: atom_id res chain seq x y z
N PHE A 1 -1.26 -4.91 5.74
CA PHE A 1 -0.42 -3.78 5.32
C PHE A 1 -0.89 -3.24 3.97
N LEU A 2 -2.09 -2.67 4.00
CA LEU A 2 -2.55 -1.71 3.01
C LEU A 2 -2.08 -0.36 3.53
N LEU A 3 -1.35 0.39 2.71
CA LEU A 3 -1.10 1.81 2.86
C LEU A 3 -2.27 2.48 3.60
N ARG A 4 -1.99 2.85 4.85
CA ARG A 4 -2.87 3.45 5.87
C ARG A 4 -4.36 3.52 5.52
N LEU A 5 -5.10 2.55 6.05
CA LEU A 5 -6.54 2.64 6.26
C LEU A 5 -6.82 3.85 7.17
N VAL A 6 -7.28 4.96 6.60
CA VAL A 6 -7.90 6.02 7.40
C VAL A 6 -9.37 5.67 7.57
N SER A 7 -9.71 5.12 8.74
CA SER A 7 -11.09 5.05 9.20
C SER A 7 -11.52 6.46 9.63
N CYS A 8 -12.18 7.19 8.73
CA CYS A 8 -12.81 8.46 9.08
C CYS A 8 -14.32 8.34 8.93
N SER A 9 -15.07 9.14 9.69
CA SER A 9 -16.52 9.16 9.58
C SER A 9 -16.92 9.64 8.18
N ALA A 10 -17.96 9.00 7.62
CA ALA A 10 -18.54 9.37 6.33
C ALA A 10 -18.82 10.88 6.24
N SER A 11 -19.40 11.44 7.29
CA SER A 11 -19.81 12.85 7.36
C SER A 11 -18.62 13.80 7.28
N SER A 12 -17.52 13.49 7.95
CA SER A 12 -16.28 14.29 7.88
C SER A 12 -15.64 14.23 6.49
N LEU A 13 -15.55 13.04 5.89
CA LEU A 13 -14.93 12.85 4.58
C LEU A 13 -15.71 13.51 3.44
N LEU A 14 -17.04 13.48 3.47
CA LEU A 14 -17.90 14.03 2.42
C LEU A 14 -17.72 15.55 2.22
N MET A 15 -17.26 16.26 3.25
CA MET A 15 -17.02 17.70 3.23
C MET A 15 -15.62 18.08 2.71
N CYS A 16 -14.68 17.13 2.72
CA CYS A 16 -13.30 17.34 2.29
C CYS A 16 -13.15 17.17 0.77
N SER A 17 -12.16 17.88 0.21
CA SER A 17 -11.61 17.55 -1.10
C SER A 17 -10.68 16.33 -0.99
N THR A 18 -10.40 15.71 -2.14
CA THR A 18 -9.39 14.64 -2.22
C THR A 18 -8.02 15.14 -1.76
N CYS A 19 -7.68 16.41 -2.05
CA CYS A 19 -6.45 17.06 -1.60
C CYS A 19 -6.37 17.14 -0.06
N ASP A 20 -7.44 17.60 0.60
CA ASP A 20 -7.45 17.73 2.08
C ASP A 20 -7.19 16.38 2.77
N VAL A 21 -7.77 15.30 2.22
CA VAL A 21 -7.60 13.95 2.76
C VAL A 21 -6.18 13.43 2.50
N PHE A 22 -5.61 13.74 1.34
CA PHE A 22 -4.22 13.41 1.03
C PHE A 22 -3.27 14.10 2.00
N ASP A 23 -3.42 15.41 2.19
CA ASP A 23 -2.57 16.21 3.08
C ASP A 23 -2.69 15.74 4.53
N MET A 24 -3.89 15.39 4.98
CA MET A 24 -4.12 14.81 6.31
C MET A 24 -3.37 13.49 6.49
N ILE A 25 -3.38 12.60 5.48
CA ILE A 25 -2.66 11.32 5.52
C ILE A 25 -1.15 11.56 5.54
N VAL A 26 -0.64 12.48 4.72
CA VAL A 26 0.77 12.82 4.65
C VAL A 26 1.26 13.38 5.99
N ALA A 27 0.53 14.35 6.55
CA ALA A 27 0.84 14.96 7.83
C ALA A 27 0.79 13.94 8.97
N HIS A 28 -0.27 13.13 9.04
CA HIS A 28 -0.38 12.10 10.08
C HIS A 28 0.71 11.02 9.95
N SER A 29 1.22 10.76 8.74
CA SER A 29 2.22 9.70 8.47
C SER A 29 3.66 10.21 8.54
N ASN A 30 3.82 11.53 8.63
CA ASN A 30 5.10 12.22 8.52
C ASN A 30 5.88 11.80 7.25
N LEU A 31 5.17 11.71 6.11
CA LEU A 31 5.74 11.25 4.83
C LEU A 31 6.47 12.39 4.12
N ILE A 32 7.80 12.32 4.06
CA ILE A 32 8.61 13.29 3.32
C ILE A 32 8.48 13.06 1.80
N GLU A 33 8.51 11.79 1.38
CA GLU A 33 8.49 11.34 -0.01
C GLU A 33 7.05 11.19 -0.58
N HIS A 34 6.10 12.01 -0.10
CA HIS A 34 4.67 11.88 -0.40
C HIS A 34 4.31 12.09 -1.88
N PHE A 35 5.14 12.81 -2.63
CA PHE A 35 4.93 13.11 -4.06
C PHE A 35 4.91 11.86 -4.96
N TYR A 36 5.40 10.71 -4.49
CA TYR A 36 5.28 9.44 -5.20
C TYR A 36 3.95 8.72 -4.99
N PHE A 37 3.13 9.20 -4.04
CA PHE A 37 1.88 8.57 -3.64
C PHE A 37 0.67 9.33 -4.17
N GLY A 38 -0.46 8.65 -4.18
CA GLY A 38 -1.77 9.22 -4.50
C GLY A 38 -2.89 8.46 -3.81
N LEU A 39 -4.07 9.08 -3.75
CA LEU A 39 -5.28 8.39 -3.35
C LEU A 39 -5.88 7.66 -4.55
N PHE A 40 -6.17 6.37 -4.39
CA PHE A 40 -6.78 5.56 -5.44
C PHE A 40 -8.30 5.78 -5.45
N PHE A 41 -8.71 6.89 -6.05
CA PHE A 41 -10.05 7.17 -6.57
C PHE A 41 -9.86 7.80 -7.96
N PHE A 42 -10.67 7.45 -8.96
CA PHE A 42 -10.62 8.03 -10.31
C PHE A 42 -11.18 9.47 -10.33
N VAL A 43 -10.56 10.37 -9.57
CA VAL A 43 -11.17 11.65 -9.21
C VAL A 43 -10.10 12.72 -9.17
N ASP A 44 -10.37 13.87 -9.80
CA ASP A 44 -9.50 15.04 -9.76
C ASP A 44 -9.27 15.52 -8.31
N ASN A 45 -8.06 16.01 -8.02
CA ASN A 45 -7.68 16.44 -6.67
C ASN A 45 -8.64 17.50 -6.06
N ASP A 46 -9.22 18.35 -6.90
CA ASP A 46 -10.14 19.43 -6.50
C ASP A 46 -11.60 18.98 -6.36
N SER A 47 -11.91 17.73 -6.71
CA SER A 47 -13.27 17.23 -6.61
C SER A 47 -13.63 16.90 -5.17
N LYS A 48 -14.80 17.38 -4.73
CA LYS A 48 -15.37 16.99 -3.44
C LYS A 48 -15.66 15.49 -3.41
N ILE A 49 -15.30 14.84 -2.31
CA ILE A 49 -15.54 13.41 -2.09
C ILE A 49 -17.03 13.08 -2.20
N SER A 50 -17.93 13.98 -1.82
CA SER A 50 -19.40 13.82 -1.98
C SER A 50 -19.90 13.62 -3.41
N LYS A 51 -19.13 13.99 -4.43
CA LYS A 51 -19.51 13.76 -5.84
C LYS A 51 -19.25 12.33 -6.30
N VAL A 52 -18.31 11.65 -5.64
CA VAL A 52 -17.73 10.37 -6.08
C VAL A 52 -17.94 9.27 -5.04
N ALA A 53 -18.31 9.66 -3.83
CA ALA A 53 -18.70 8.78 -2.76
C ALA A 53 -19.95 7.97 -3.16
N PRO A 54 -19.95 6.65 -2.94
CA PRO A 54 -21.13 5.81 -3.05
C PRO A 54 -22.33 6.39 -2.30
N GLU A 55 -23.55 6.21 -2.80
CA GLU A 55 -24.76 6.77 -2.17
C GLU A 55 -24.98 6.30 -0.74
N SER A 56 -24.44 5.14 -0.36
CA SER A 56 -24.43 4.65 1.01
C SER A 56 -23.72 5.60 1.99
N TRP A 57 -22.73 6.37 1.54
CA TRP A 57 -22.01 7.36 2.35
C TRP A 57 -22.91 8.52 2.75
N LYS A 58 -23.83 8.92 1.85
CA LYS A 58 -24.78 10.02 2.07
C LYS A 58 -25.93 9.61 2.97
N LYS A 59 -26.34 8.34 2.91
CA LYS A 59 -27.50 7.80 3.64
C LYS A 59 -27.16 7.32 5.05
N VAL A 60 -25.93 6.86 5.30
CA VAL A 60 -25.52 6.30 6.60
C VAL A 60 -24.22 6.96 7.08
N PRO A 61 -24.32 8.09 7.81
CA PRO A 61 -23.18 8.88 8.27
C PRO A 61 -22.21 8.15 9.21
N SER A 62 -22.65 7.05 9.82
CA SER A 62 -21.87 6.24 10.77
C SER A 62 -21.00 5.17 10.09
N THR A 63 -21.02 5.07 8.77
CA THR A 63 -20.26 4.04 8.06
C THR A 63 -18.78 4.42 8.02
N THR A 64 -17.91 3.47 8.38
CA THR A 64 -16.46 3.63 8.25
C THR A 64 -16.03 3.25 6.85
N PHE A 65 -15.14 4.05 6.25
CA PHE A 65 -14.66 3.80 4.89
C PHE A 65 -13.19 3.47 4.81
N VAL A 66 -12.85 2.75 3.75
CA VAL A 66 -11.51 2.33 3.41
C VAL A 66 -11.02 3.18 2.25
N LEU A 67 -10.05 4.03 2.52
CA LEU A 67 -9.30 4.75 1.49
C LEU A 67 -8.01 4.00 1.19
N PHE A 68 -7.62 3.96 -0.08
CA PHE A 68 -6.37 3.37 -0.51
C PHE A 68 -5.40 4.48 -0.91
N PHE A 69 -4.45 4.78 -0.03
CA PHE A 69 -3.25 5.51 -0.41
C PHE A 69 -2.35 4.55 -1.20
N ARG A 70 -1.74 4.92 -2.33
CA ARG A 70 -0.92 3.99 -3.16
C ARG A 70 0.22 4.75 -3.82
N VAL A 71 1.32 4.06 -4.13
CA VAL A 71 2.38 4.55 -5.01
C VAL A 71 1.78 4.75 -6.42
N LYS A 72 1.90 5.96 -6.95
CA LYS A 72 1.44 6.34 -8.30
C LYS A 72 2.58 6.36 -9.31
N PHE A 73 3.76 6.76 -8.86
CA PHE A 73 4.95 6.87 -9.70
C PHE A 73 6.05 6.00 -9.12
N PHE A 74 6.49 5.00 -9.88
CA PHE A 74 7.65 4.20 -9.52
C PHE A 74 8.92 4.90 -9.98
N VAL A 75 9.89 5.04 -9.08
CA VAL A 75 11.21 5.59 -9.40
C VAL A 75 12.16 4.52 -9.90
N SER A 76 13.04 4.90 -10.84
CA SER A 76 14.11 4.02 -11.32
C SER A 76 15.28 3.94 -10.34
N ASP A 77 15.54 5.01 -9.58
CA ASP A 77 16.60 5.07 -8.59
C ASP A 77 16.04 4.89 -7.17
N ILE A 78 16.32 3.73 -6.58
CA ILE A 78 15.86 3.35 -5.23
C ILE A 78 16.52 4.21 -4.14
N SER A 79 17.66 4.85 -4.44
CA SER A 79 18.35 5.75 -3.52
C SER A 79 17.50 6.97 -3.13
N LEU A 80 16.49 7.28 -3.95
CA LEU A 80 15.56 8.41 -3.75
C LEU A 80 14.37 8.09 -2.82
N ILE A 81 14.21 6.85 -2.36
CA ILE A 81 13.04 6.38 -1.60
C ILE A 81 13.42 5.67 -0.30
N PHE A 82 14.08 6.37 0.62
CA PHE A 82 14.58 5.76 1.85
C PHE A 82 13.45 5.44 2.85
N GLN A 83 12.60 6.43 3.15
CA GLN A 83 11.52 6.27 4.14
C GLN A 83 10.42 5.36 3.61
N THR A 84 10.18 5.40 2.29
CA THR A 84 9.04 4.76 1.64
C THR A 84 9.36 3.44 0.95
N ARG A 85 10.62 2.97 1.00
CA ARG A 85 11.07 1.70 0.40
C ARG A 85 10.17 0.52 0.75
N HIS A 86 9.77 0.41 2.02
CA HIS A 86 8.92 -0.68 2.46
C HIS A 86 7.50 -0.62 1.84
N GLN A 87 6.94 0.59 1.65
CA GLN A 87 5.64 0.75 1.00
C GLN A 87 5.68 0.36 -0.48
N TYR A 88 6.79 0.69 -1.17
CA TYR A 88 7.05 0.25 -2.53
C TYR A 88 7.12 -1.27 -2.65
N TYR A 89 7.88 -1.92 -1.76
CA TYR A 89 7.96 -3.38 -1.69
C TYR A 89 6.58 -4.02 -1.54
N LEU A 90 5.77 -3.54 -0.58
CA LEU A 90 4.43 -4.08 -0.34
C LEU A 90 3.51 -3.95 -1.56
N GLN A 91 3.58 -2.81 -2.26
CA GLN A 91 2.76 -2.59 -3.45
C GLN A 91 3.21 -3.50 -4.61
N LEU A 92 4.51 -3.59 -4.88
CA LEU A 92 5.05 -4.44 -5.94
C LEU A 92 4.76 -5.92 -5.69
N ARG A 93 4.90 -6.39 -4.44
CA ARG A 93 4.56 -7.77 -4.08
C ARG A 93 3.08 -8.07 -4.34
N ARG A 94 2.20 -7.15 -3.96
CA ARG A 94 0.77 -7.29 -4.23
C ARG A 94 0.47 -7.28 -5.72
N ASP A 95 1.09 -6.39 -6.47
CA ASP A 95 0.89 -6.28 -7.92
C ASP A 95 1.35 -7.56 -8.63
N LEU A 96 2.43 -8.19 -8.16
CA LEU A 96 2.88 -9.50 -8.63
C LEU A 96 1.87 -10.61 -8.29
N LEU A 97 1.40 -10.70 -7.05
CA LEU A 97 0.44 -11.72 -6.60
C LEU A 97 -0.94 -11.60 -7.27
N GLU A 98 -1.37 -10.38 -7.59
CA GLU A 98 -2.62 -10.10 -8.29
C GLU A 98 -2.49 -10.16 -9.82
N GLY A 99 -1.30 -10.50 -10.34
CA GLY A 99 -1.04 -10.59 -11.79
C GLY A 99 -1.05 -9.25 -12.53
N ARG A 100 -0.97 -8.13 -11.80
CA ARG A 100 -0.85 -6.76 -12.36
C ARG A 100 0.57 -6.46 -12.84
N LEU A 101 1.56 -7.21 -12.34
CA LEU A 101 2.95 -7.20 -12.79
C LEU A 101 3.30 -8.57 -13.37
N SER A 102 3.71 -8.63 -14.64
CA SER A 102 4.17 -9.87 -15.28
C SER A 102 5.68 -10.02 -15.14
N CYS A 103 6.15 -11.19 -14.73
CA CYS A 103 7.57 -11.57 -14.77
C CYS A 103 7.73 -13.05 -15.09
N HIS A 104 8.96 -13.47 -15.40
CA HIS A 104 9.29 -14.88 -15.59
C HIS A 104 9.22 -15.65 -14.26
N GLU A 105 8.93 -16.94 -14.34
CA GLU A 105 8.79 -17.82 -13.17
C GLU A 105 10.04 -17.79 -12.27
N GLU A 106 11.24 -17.85 -12.85
CA GLU A 106 12.50 -17.75 -12.11
C GLU A 106 12.61 -16.42 -11.33
N THR A 107 12.16 -15.31 -11.93
CA THR A 107 12.13 -14.01 -11.27
C THR A 107 11.11 -13.99 -10.14
N ALA A 108 9.93 -14.56 -10.34
CA ALA A 108 8.91 -14.65 -9.31
C ALA A 108 9.39 -15.47 -8.11
N LEU A 109 10.05 -16.61 -8.35
CA LEU A 109 10.67 -17.44 -7.32
C LEU A 109 11.75 -16.68 -6.54
N TYR A 110 12.65 -16.00 -7.26
CA TYR A 110 13.71 -15.19 -6.64
C TYR A 110 13.14 -14.07 -5.75
N LEU A 111 12.16 -13.32 -6.26
CA LEU A 111 11.47 -12.27 -5.50
C LEU A 111 10.72 -12.85 -4.28
N GLY A 112 10.15 -14.05 -4.41
CA GLY A 112 9.53 -14.77 -3.30
C GLY A 112 10.52 -15.10 -2.18
N GLY A 113 11.73 -15.56 -2.53
CA GLY A 113 12.81 -15.79 -1.56
C GLY A 113 13.24 -14.51 -0.84
N LEU A 114 13.43 -13.41 -1.57
CA LEU A 114 13.75 -12.10 -0.98
C LEU A 114 12.62 -11.57 -0.09
N ALA A 115 11.36 -11.81 -0.46
CA ALA A 115 10.20 -11.43 0.34
C ALA A 115 10.17 -12.18 1.68
N LEU A 116 10.43 -13.49 1.67
CA LEU A 116 10.56 -14.30 2.89
C LEU A 116 11.70 -13.79 3.77
N GLN A 117 12.87 -13.55 3.18
CA GLN A 117 14.02 -12.98 3.89
C GLN A 117 13.67 -11.63 4.55
N THR A 118 12.87 -10.79 3.88
CA THR A 118 12.45 -9.49 4.40
C THR A 118 11.45 -9.61 5.57
N GLU A 119 10.63 -10.67 5.59
CA GLU A 119 9.59 -10.87 6.62
C GLU A 119 10.06 -11.69 7.81
N TYR A 120 10.83 -12.75 7.56
CA TYR A 120 11.21 -13.76 8.56
C TYR A 120 12.70 -13.66 8.96
N GLY A 121 13.49 -12.84 8.27
CA GLY A 121 14.92 -12.75 8.49
C GLY A 121 15.68 -13.94 7.92
N ASP A 122 16.91 -14.14 8.40
CA ASP A 122 17.76 -15.22 7.95
C ASP A 122 17.14 -16.58 8.26
N CYS A 123 17.10 -17.44 7.25
CA CYS A 123 16.79 -18.84 7.47
C CYS A 123 17.90 -19.44 8.33
N MET A 124 17.61 -19.61 9.62
CA MET A 124 18.48 -20.36 10.50
C MET A 124 18.58 -21.78 9.93
N PRO A 125 19.79 -22.32 9.71
CA PRO A 125 19.94 -23.71 9.33
C PRO A 125 19.51 -24.58 10.52
N GLU A 126 18.21 -24.88 10.63
CA GLU A 126 17.73 -25.78 11.65
C GLU A 126 18.11 -27.21 11.25
N VAL A 127 19.14 -27.69 11.94
CA VAL A 127 19.47 -29.09 12.28
C VAL A 127 19.37 -30.06 11.12
N SER A 128 20.56 -30.48 10.66
CA SER A 128 20.81 -31.77 9.99
C SER A 128 19.72 -32.77 10.38
N TRP A 129 18.82 -33.09 9.45
CA TRP A 129 18.02 -34.30 9.54
C TRP A 129 19.02 -35.45 9.50
N SER A 130 19.58 -35.79 10.66
CA SER A 130 20.26 -37.05 10.84
C SER A 130 19.17 -38.07 10.64
N VAL A 131 19.11 -38.60 9.41
CA VAL A 131 18.46 -39.87 9.12
C VAL A 131 19.11 -40.83 10.10
N ARG A 132 18.46 -41.06 11.25
CA ARG A 132 18.76 -42.23 12.04
C ARG A 132 18.18 -43.37 11.24
N GLU A 133 19.03 -44.00 10.43
CA GLU A 133 18.84 -45.40 10.11
C GLU A 133 18.63 -46.13 11.44
N VAL A 134 17.44 -46.70 11.61
CA VAL A 134 17.15 -47.80 12.54
C VAL A 134 16.66 -48.95 11.68
#